data_AF-A0A943ZK45-F1
#
_entry.id   AF-A0A943ZK45-F1
#
_cell.length_a   1.000
_cell.length_b   1.000
_cell.length_c   1.000
_cell.angle_alpha   90.00
_cell.angle_beta   90.00
_cell.angle_gamma   90.00
#
_symmetry.space_group_name_H-M   'P 1'
#
loop_
_entity.id
_entity.type
_entity.pdbx_description
1 polymer ?
#
loop_
_entity_poly.entity_id
_entity_poly.type
_entity_poly.pdbx_seq_one_letter_code
_entity_poly.pdbx_strand_id
1 'polypeptide(L)' 'MSKSFQVKFRIKSNPKSTARNGVNATTVTASNMCDARNQVKARYANSLHGIEVISVVER' A
#
# COMPACT_ATOMS: atom_id res chain seq x y z
N MET A 1 -17.06 -3.30 13.63
CA MET A 1 -16.14 -4.45 13.52
C MET A 1 -14.98 -4.08 12.64
N SER A 2 -13.76 -4.34 13.10
CA SER A 2 -12.53 -4.13 12.34
C SER A 2 -12.14 -5.46 11.68
N LYS A 3 -11.79 -5.42 10.40
CA LYS A 3 -11.37 -6.58 9.60
C LYS A 3 -9.90 -6.46 9.24
N SER A 4 -9.27 -7.58 8.94
CA SER A 4 -7.90 -7.63 8.45
C SER A 4 -7.91 -7.47 6.94
N PHE A 5 -7.05 -6.61 6.40
CA PHE A 5 -6.91 -6.43 4.96
C PHE A 5 -5.45 -6.55 4.57
N GLN A 6 -5.17 -7.38 3.58
CA GLN A 6 -3.88 -7.41 2.92
C GLN A 6 -3.87 -6.42 1.75
N VAL A 7 -3.00 -5.42 1.84
CA VAL A 7 -2.82 -4.38 0.83
C VAL A 7 -1.51 -4.60 0.10
N LYS A 8 -1.59 -4.85 -1.21
CA LYS A 8 -0.43 -4.92 -2.10
C LYS A 8 -0.23 -3.57 -2.78
N PHE A 9 0.99 -3.06 -2.77
CA PHE A 9 1.32 -1.75 -3.31
C PHE A 9 2.75 -1.70 -3.83
N ARG A 10 3.03 -0.68 -4.62
CA ARG A 10 4.34 -0.41 -5.19
C ARG A 10 4.74 1.02 -4.85
N ILE A 11 6.00 1.21 -4.49
CA ILE A 11 6.57 2.55 -4.28
C ILE A 11 6.94 3.10 -5.66
N LYS A 12 6.52 4.33 -6.00
CA LYS A 12 6.78 4.88 -7.34
C LYS A 12 8.21 5.40 -7.43
N SER A 13 9.19 4.53 -7.61
CA SER A 13 10.57 4.96 -7.85
C SER A 13 10.70 5.70 -9.19
N ASN A 14 11.67 6.62 -9.23
CA ASN A 14 12.05 7.35 -10.44
C ASN A 14 12.31 6.35 -11.60
N PRO A 15 11.90 6.63 -12.85
CA PRO A 15 11.96 5.68 -13.97
C PRO A 15 13.37 5.19 -14.34
N LYS A 16 14.43 5.79 -13.80
CA LYS A 16 15.84 5.36 -13.93
C LYS A 16 16.31 4.38 -12.85
N SER A 17 15.51 4.12 -11.81
CA SER A 17 15.89 3.22 -10.74
C SER A 17 15.52 1.78 -11.08
N THR A 18 16.51 1.00 -11.52
CA THR A 18 16.45 -0.47 -11.65
C THR A 18 16.27 -1.18 -10.31
N ALA A 19 16.34 -0.46 -9.18
CA ALA A 19 16.02 -0.99 -7.88
C ALA A 19 14.50 -0.92 -7.63
N ARG A 20 13.86 -2.08 -7.55
CA ARG A 20 12.51 -2.32 -6.97
C ARG A 20 11.30 -1.97 -7.84
N ASN A 21 11.08 -2.76 -8.89
CA ASN A 21 9.72 -3.15 -9.32
C ASN A 21 9.03 -4.10 -8.28
N GLY A 22 9.43 -4.08 -7.01
CA GLY A 22 8.93 -5.00 -5.99
C GLY A 22 7.52 -4.64 -5.56
N VAL A 23 6.59 -5.59 -5.71
CA VAL A 23 5.27 -5.50 -5.09
C VAL A 23 5.46 -5.74 -3.60
N ASN A 24 5.17 -4.73 -2.79
CA ASN A 24 5.13 -4.83 -1.34
C ASN A 24 3.73 -5.27 -0.91
N ALA A 25 3.65 -6.00 0.19
CA ALA A 25 2.38 -6.35 0.82
C ALA A 25 2.44 -6.02 2.31
N THR A 26 1.38 -5.42 2.83
CA THR A 26 1.22 -5.17 4.26
C THR A 26 -0.18 -5.54 4.69
N THR A 27 -0.33 -5.97 5.94
CA THR A 27 -1.63 -6.26 6.53
C THR A 27 -2.01 -5.10 7.46
N VAL A 28 -3.24 -4.61 7.32
CA VAL A 28 -3.79 -3.52 8.12
C VAL A 28 -5.16 -3.88 8.65
N THR A 29 -5.46 -3.39 9.85
CA THR A 29 -6.78 -3.52 10.44
C THR A 29 -7.59 -2.27 10.11
N ALA A 30 -8.73 -2.44 9.45
CA ALA A 30 -9.60 -1.34 9.02
C ALA A 30 -11.07 -1.75 9.02
N SER A 31 -11.98 -0.79 8.85
CA SER A 31 -13.43 -1.08 8.77
C SER A 31 -13.84 -1.55 7.37
N ASN A 32 -13.15 -1.10 6.33
CA ASN A 32 -13.41 -1.44 4.93
C ASN A 32 -12.11 -1.34 4.09
N MET A 33 -12.17 -1.79 2.84
CA MET A 33 -11.02 -1.79 1.91
C MET A 33 -10.51 -0.37 1.59
N CYS A 34 -11.40 0.63 1.59
CA CYS A 34 -11.02 2.03 1.30
C CYS A 34 -10.18 2.59 2.45
N ASP A 35 -10.58 2.35 3.69
CA ASP A 35 -9.84 2.74 4.89
C ASP A 35 -8.49 2.03 4.97
N ALA A 36 -8.46 0.72 4.66
CA ALA A 36 -7.22 -0.04 4.57
C ALA A 36 -6.25 0.57 3.55
N ARG A 37 -6.75 0.90 2.36
CA ARG A 37 -5.97 1.58 1.31
C ARG A 37 -5.45 2.94 1.79
N ASN A 38 -6.30 3.74 2.41
CA ASN A 38 -5.96 5.09 2.87
C ASN A 38 -4.93 5.07 3.99
N GLN A 39 -5.02 4.11 4.92
CA GLN A 39 -3.99 3.91 5.95
C GLN A 39 -2.63 3.60 5.32
N VAL A 40 -2.57 2.71 4.32
CA VAL A 40 -1.30 2.39 3.66
C VAL A 40 -0.77 3.61 2.90
N LYS A 41 -1.62 4.36 2.20
CA LYS A 41 -1.21 5.63 1.57
C LYS A 41 -0.66 6.63 2.60
N ALA A 42 -1.32 6.78 3.75
CA ALA A 42 -0.87 7.67 4.82
C ALA A 42 0.47 7.25 5.40
N ARG A 43 0.70 5.94 5.61
CA ARG A 43 2.00 5.40 6.08
C ARG A 43 3.16 5.75 5.15
N TYR A 44 2.91 5.80 3.84
CA TYR A 44 3.91 6.14 2.83
C TYR A 44 3.76 7.57 2.28
N ALA A 45 2.93 8.42 2.88
CA ALA A 45 2.72 9.80 2.43
C ALA A 45 4.00 10.65 2.55
N ASN A 46 4.84 10.33 3.54
CA ASN A 46 6.15 10.96 3.72
C ASN A 46 7.25 10.36 2.83
N SER A 47 6.94 9.32 2.04
CA SER A 47 7.92 8.75 1.13
C SER A 47 8.06 9.67 -0.08
N LEU A 48 9.31 10.05 -0.42
CA LEU A 48 9.69 10.88 -1.58
C LEU A 48 9.01 10.52 -2.90
N HIS A 49 8.53 9.29 -3.00
CA HIS A 49 8.10 8.65 -4.23
C HIS A 49 6.62 8.27 -4.23
N GLY A 50 5.88 8.48 -3.14
CA GLY A 50 4.50 8.03 -3.04
C GLY A 50 4.33 6.53 -3.32
N ILE A 51 3.08 6.05 -3.30
CA ILE A 51 2.77 4.66 -3.59
C ILE A 51 1.60 4.52 -4.55
N GLU A 52 1.59 3.41 -5.26
CA GLU A 52 0.48 2.91 -6.06
C GLU A 52 -0.05 1.64 -5.41
N VAL A 53 -1.33 1.66 -5.00
CA VAL A 53 -1.96 0.47 -4.43
C VAL A 53 -2.48 -0.39 -5.57
N ILE A 54 -2.06 -1.65 -5.60
CA ILE A 54 -2.35 -2.63 -6.64
C ILE A 54 -3.59 -3.44 -6.28
N SER A 55 -3.70 -3.88 -5.02
CA SER A 55 -4.79 -4.74 -4.58
C SER A 55 -5.06 -4.56 -3.10
N VAL A 56 -6.32 -4.69 -2.70
CA VAL A 56 -6.75 -4.78 -1.30
C VAL A 56 -7.67 -5.97 -1.19
N VAL A 57 -7.32 -6.94 -0.35
CA VAL A 57 -8.14 -8.13 -0.11
C VAL A 57 -8.41 -8.25 1.38
N GLU A 58 -9.65 -8.61 1.74
CA GLU A 58 -10.00 -8.97 3.11
C GLU A 58 -9.35 -10.33 3.45
N ARG A 59 -8.88 -10.46 4.68
CA ARG A 59 -8.17 -11.61 5.24
C ARG A 59 -8.95 -12.23 6.38
#